data_AF-A0A8R7P5E1-F1
#
_entry.id   AF-A0A8R7P5E1-F1
#
_cell.length_a   1.000
_cell.length_b   1.000
_cell.length_c   1.000
_cell.angle_alpha   90.00
_cell.angle_beta   90.00
_cell.angle_gamma   90.00
#
_symmetry.space_group_name_H-M   'P 1'
#
loop_
_entity.id
_entity.type
_entity.pdbx_description
1 polymer ?
#
loop_
_entity_poly.entity_id
_entity_poly.type
_entity_poly.pdbx_seq_one_letter_code
_entity_poly.pdbx_strand_id
1 'polypeptide(L)'
;MMTSPTYTVPSTSKNLQLQFTTRLSLPIFTGSKVEGEGTLSIALVDTLTREVVVMGKESLLKVEIVVLEGDFEDGEGNDWIAQEFNTNIVRERQGKQPLLSGDVFVGLDRGIGRVGDVSFTELDMQPKVQVN
;
A
#
# COMPACT_ATOMS: atom_id res chain seq x y z
N MET A 1 -16.54 -41.08 -27.47
CA MET A 1 -16.26 -40.41 -26.18
C MET A 1 -16.24 -38.92 -26.44
N MET A 2 -17.20 -38.16 -25.93
CA MET A 2 -17.25 -36.70 -26.06
C MET A 2 -16.29 -36.09 -25.04
N THR A 3 -15.27 -35.38 -25.49
CA THR A 3 -14.41 -34.58 -24.63
C THR A 3 -15.19 -33.33 -24.24
N SER A 4 -15.35 -33.10 -22.93
CA SER A 4 -15.92 -31.89 -22.36
C SER A 4 -15.05 -30.68 -22.70
N PRO A 5 -15.62 -29.52 -23.05
CA PRO A 5 -14.84 -28.32 -23.29
C PRO A 5 -14.18 -27.86 -21.97
N THR A 6 -12.86 -27.74 -21.98
CA THR A 6 -12.11 -27.10 -20.89
C THR A 6 -12.45 -25.62 -20.89
N TYR A 7 -13.25 -25.18 -19.92
CA TYR A 7 -13.42 -23.76 -19.63
C TYR A 7 -12.15 -23.28 -18.92
N THR A 8 -11.19 -22.78 -19.69
CA THR A 8 -10.11 -21.97 -19.12
C THR A 8 -10.76 -20.67 -18.66
N VAL A 9 -11.04 -20.54 -17.37
CA VAL A 9 -11.34 -19.25 -16.79
C VAL A 9 -10.10 -18.38 -17.02
N PRO A 10 -10.19 -17.28 -17.79
CA PRO A 10 -9.08 -16.35 -17.82
C PRO A 10 -8.89 -15.89 -16.38
N SER A 11 -7.70 -16.09 -15.83
CA SER A 11 -7.31 -15.39 -14.61
C SER A 11 -7.26 -13.92 -15.00
N THR A 12 -8.40 -13.24 -14.88
CA THR A 12 -8.48 -11.79 -15.02
C THR A 12 -7.65 -11.25 -13.87
N SER A 13 -6.37 -10.97 -14.14
CA SER A 13 -5.56 -10.12 -13.28
C SER A 13 -6.40 -8.87 -13.02
N LYS A 14 -6.86 -8.72 -11.78
CA LYS A 14 -7.70 -7.59 -11.41
C LYS A 14 -6.78 -6.36 -11.40
N ASN A 15 -7.14 -5.33 -12.15
CA ASN A 15 -6.39 -4.08 -12.23
C ASN A 15 -6.65 -3.27 -10.95
N LEU A 16 -6.07 -3.66 -9.82
CA LEU A 16 -6.34 -3.06 -8.52
C LEU A 16 -5.11 -2.32 -8.00
N GLN A 17 -5.33 -1.20 -7.33
CA GLN A 17 -4.27 -0.41 -6.70
C GLN A 17 -4.75 0.15 -5.36
N LEU A 18 -3.86 0.18 -4.38
CA LEU A 18 -4.09 0.88 -3.13
C LEU A 18 -3.60 2.32 -3.21
N GLN A 19 -4.42 3.25 -2.75
CA GLN A 19 -4.17 4.69 -2.87
C GLN A 19 -4.51 5.40 -1.55
N PHE A 20 -3.66 6.35 -1.14
CA PHE A 20 -4.05 7.31 -0.12
C PHE A 20 -5.15 8.23 -0.68
N THR A 21 -6.30 8.24 -0.02
CA THR A 21 -7.41 9.15 -0.36
C THR A 21 -7.24 10.53 0.26
N THR A 22 -6.38 10.64 1.27
CA THR A 22 -6.03 11.88 1.95
C THR A 22 -4.61 12.24 1.60
N ARG A 23 -4.36 13.52 1.30
CA ARG A 23 -3.00 14.01 1.08
C ARG A 23 -2.22 13.96 2.39
N LEU A 24 -1.00 13.43 2.32
CA LEU A 24 -0.07 13.44 3.44
C LEU A 24 0.37 14.87 3.75
N SER A 25 0.47 15.18 5.04
CA SER A 25 1.04 16.43 5.54
C SER A 25 2.56 16.29 5.51
N LEU A 26 3.18 16.99 4.58
CA LEU A 26 4.64 17.02 4.42
C LEU A 26 5.22 18.30 5.04
N PRO A 27 6.47 18.27 5.54
CA PRO A 27 7.35 17.10 5.66
C PRO A 27 6.95 16.17 6.81
N ILE A 28 7.26 14.87 6.66
CA ILE A 28 7.07 13.87 7.72
C ILE A 28 8.34 13.82 8.58
N PHE A 29 8.18 13.87 9.90
CA PHE A 29 9.27 13.85 10.86
C PHE A 29 9.33 12.53 11.63
N THR A 30 10.55 12.03 11.88
CA THR A 30 10.79 10.89 12.77
C THR A 30 10.27 11.18 14.19
N GLY A 31 9.70 10.17 14.83
CA GLY A 31 9.10 10.25 16.17
C GLY A 31 7.74 10.93 16.21
N SER A 32 7.29 11.51 15.10
CA SER A 32 5.97 12.13 14.98
C SER A 32 5.02 11.22 14.21
N LYS A 33 3.74 11.35 14.53
CA LYS A 33 2.70 10.67 13.76
C LYS A 33 2.70 11.16 12.32
N VAL A 34 2.50 10.24 11.39
CA VAL A 34 2.21 10.57 9.98
C VAL A 34 0.79 11.10 9.91
N GLU A 35 0.67 12.37 9.53
CA GLU A 35 -0.61 13.07 9.43
C GLU A 35 -0.97 13.37 7.98
N GLY A 36 -2.23 13.69 7.74
CA GLY A 36 -2.73 14.21 6.47
C GLY A 36 -3.58 15.45 6.69
N GLU A 37 -4.10 16.03 5.60
CA GLU A 37 -5.05 17.16 5.63
C GLU A 37 -6.40 16.83 6.33
N GLY A 38 -6.50 15.65 6.93
CA GLY A 38 -7.64 15.14 7.66
C GLY A 38 -7.35 13.73 8.17
N THR A 39 -8.40 12.90 8.23
CA THR A 39 -8.25 11.49 8.62
C THR A 39 -7.58 10.69 7.50
N LEU A 40 -6.32 10.32 7.70
CA LEU A 40 -5.57 9.52 6.74
C LEU A 40 -6.27 8.19 6.46
N SER A 41 -6.59 7.94 5.18
CA SER A 41 -7.31 6.75 4.74
C SER A 41 -6.79 6.23 3.42
N ILE A 42 -6.86 4.92 3.25
CA ILE A 42 -6.44 4.17 2.07
C ILE A 42 -7.68 3.61 1.39
N ALA A 43 -7.70 3.63 0.06
CA ALA A 43 -8.75 2.97 -0.74
C ALA A 43 -8.15 1.98 -1.75
N LEU A 44 -8.82 0.85 -1.92
CA LEU A 44 -8.59 -0.09 -3.00
C LEU A 44 -9.40 0.35 -4.22
N VAL A 45 -8.72 0.70 -5.29
CA VAL A 45 -9.30 1.28 -6.50
C VAL A 45 -9.08 0.34 -7.68
N ASP A 46 -10.13 0.12 -8.48
CA ASP A 46 -9.99 -0.51 -9.79
C ASP A 46 -9.40 0.54 -10.76
N THR A 47 -8.22 0.27 -11.31
CA THR A 47 -7.49 1.25 -12.13
C THR A 47 -8.12 1.46 -13.52
N LEU A 48 -8.98 0.53 -13.97
CA LEU A 48 -9.74 0.68 -15.21
C LEU A 48 -10.95 1.61 -15.01
N THR A 49 -11.75 1.40 -13.97
CA THR A 49 -12.95 2.22 -13.72
C THR A 49 -12.66 3.48 -12.91
N ARG A 50 -11.53 3.51 -12.19
CA ARG A 50 -11.17 4.52 -11.19
C ARG A 50 -12.13 4.58 -10.00
N GLU A 51 -12.88 3.50 -9.77
CA GLU A 51 -13.83 3.40 -8.66
C GLU A 51 -13.27 2.56 -7.50
N VAL A 52 -13.75 2.85 -6.29
CA VAL A 52 -13.42 2.06 -5.11
C VAL A 52 -14.07 0.68 -5.21
N VAL A 53 -13.30 -0.36 -4.93
CA VAL A 53 -13.80 -1.74 -4.89
C VAL A 53 -14.56 -1.97 -3.58
N VAL A 54 -15.87 -1.77 -3.63
CA VAL A 54 -16.74 -1.85 -2.43
C VAL A 54 -17.24 -3.25 -2.08
N MET A 55 -17.04 -4.24 -2.95
CA MET A 55 -17.55 -5.61 -2.79
C MET A 55 -16.49 -6.64 -3.14
N GLY A 56 -16.69 -7.88 -2.68
CA GLY A 56 -15.78 -8.99 -2.91
C GLY A 56 -14.73 -9.13 -1.81
N LYS A 57 -13.99 -10.24 -1.86
CA LYS A 57 -12.97 -10.56 -0.84
C LYS A 57 -11.85 -9.50 -0.79
N GLU A 58 -11.58 -8.87 -1.92
CA GLU A 58 -10.53 -7.86 -2.05
C GLU A 58 -10.88 -6.59 -1.25
N SER A 59 -12.16 -6.25 -1.17
CA SER A 59 -12.65 -5.09 -0.39
C SER A 59 -12.49 -5.23 1.14
N LEU A 60 -12.06 -6.42 1.61
CA LEU A 60 -11.87 -6.77 3.01
C LEU A 60 -10.41 -7.15 3.34
N LEU A 61 -9.47 -6.83 2.46
CA LEU A 61 -8.06 -7.16 2.67
C LEU A 61 -7.47 -6.45 3.88
N LYS A 62 -6.49 -7.09 4.49
CA LYS A 62 -5.61 -6.45 5.47
C LYS A 62 -4.34 -6.01 4.73
N VAL A 63 -4.08 -4.71 4.77
CA VAL A 63 -2.99 -4.02 4.09
C VAL A 63 -1.89 -3.69 5.08
N GLU A 64 -0.64 -3.69 4.64
CA GLU A 64 0.53 -3.29 5.42
C GLU A 64 1.15 -2.03 4.84
N ILE A 65 1.44 -1.05 5.70
CA ILE A 65 2.20 0.15 5.34
C ILE A 65 3.69 -0.18 5.48
N VAL A 66 4.43 0.04 4.41
CA VAL A 66 5.88 -0.24 4.34
C VAL A 66 6.64 1.01 3.95
N VAL A 67 7.95 1.01 4.22
CA VAL A 67 8.87 2.08 3.85
C VAL A 67 9.69 1.63 2.65
N LEU A 68 9.81 2.50 1.64
CA LEU A 68 10.67 2.27 0.48
C LEU A 68 11.92 3.15 0.52
N GLU A 69 12.98 2.73 -0.18
CA GLU A 69 14.24 3.48 -0.27
C GLU A 69 14.06 4.80 -1.04
N GLY A 70 14.72 5.88 -0.60
CA GLY A 70 14.38 7.26 -1.03
C GLY A 70 14.70 7.62 -2.49
N ASP A 71 15.67 6.93 -3.09
CA ASP A 71 16.06 7.08 -4.51
C ASP A 71 15.20 6.23 -5.46
N PHE A 72 14.03 5.79 -4.97
CA PHE A 72 13.08 5.08 -5.79
C PHE A 72 12.42 6.06 -6.77
N GLU A 73 12.77 5.93 -8.04
CA GLU A 73 12.10 6.61 -9.15
C GLU A 73 10.67 6.07 -9.26
N ASP A 74 9.70 6.98 -9.38
CA ASP A 74 8.35 6.58 -9.80
C ASP A 74 8.50 6.07 -11.24
N GLY A 75 8.72 4.77 -11.40
CA GLY A 75 8.82 4.12 -12.71
C GLY A 75 7.76 4.65 -13.66
N GLU A 76 8.13 4.83 -14.94
CA GLU A 76 7.31 5.50 -15.96
C GLU A 76 5.84 5.04 -15.89
N GLY A 77 4.97 5.83 -15.25
CA GLY A 77 3.54 5.53 -15.12
C GLY A 77 3.06 4.89 -13.81
N ASN A 78 3.84 4.86 -12.72
CA ASN A 78 3.44 4.30 -11.42
C ASN A 78 3.14 2.77 -11.44
N ASP A 79 3.57 2.07 -12.50
CA ASP A 79 3.37 0.64 -12.70
C ASP A 79 4.65 -0.12 -12.34
N TRP A 80 4.88 -0.34 -11.05
CA TRP A 80 5.95 -1.24 -10.62
C TRP A 80 5.49 -2.69 -10.73
N ILE A 81 6.36 -3.55 -11.24
CA ILE A 81 6.16 -4.99 -11.08
C ILE A 81 6.34 -5.33 -9.59
N ALA A 82 5.51 -6.23 -9.05
CA ALA A 82 5.53 -6.57 -7.62
C ALA A 82 6.93 -6.96 -7.08
N GLN A 83 7.80 -7.50 -7.94
CA GLN A 83 9.18 -7.82 -7.59
C GLN A 83 10.04 -6.57 -7.31
N GLU A 84 9.86 -5.50 -8.08
CA GLU A 84 10.58 -4.24 -7.91
C GLU A 84 10.17 -3.57 -6.60
N PHE A 85 8.87 -3.46 -6.34
CA PHE A 85 8.36 -2.95 -5.06
C PHE A 85 8.94 -3.73 -3.88
N ASN A 86 8.84 -5.07 -3.91
CA ASN A 86 9.32 -5.93 -2.81
C ASN A 86 10.84 -5.82 -2.56
N THR A 87 11.62 -5.53 -3.58
CA THR A 87 13.08 -5.37 -3.45
C THR A 87 13.45 -4.04 -2.81
N ASN A 88 12.62 -3.01 -3.00
CA ASN A 88 12.85 -1.66 -2.48
C ASN A 88 12.25 -1.41 -1.09
N ILE A 89 11.50 -2.38 -0.54
CA ILE A 89 11.06 -2.34 0.85
C ILE A 89 12.29 -2.30 1.75
N VAL A 90 12.48 -1.19 2.46
CA VAL A 90 13.54 -1.06 3.45
C VAL A 90 13.17 -1.94 4.64
N ARG A 91 13.93 -3.01 4.81
CA ARG A 91 13.75 -3.94 5.94
C ARG A 91 14.63 -3.55 7.11
N GLU A 92 14.19 -3.91 8.30
CA GLU A 92 15.00 -3.82 9.52
C GLU A 92 16.37 -4.47 9.31
N ARG A 93 17.44 -3.76 9.65
CA ARG A 93 18.77 -4.35 9.70
C ARG A 93 18.89 -5.18 10.98
N GLN A 94 19.62 -6.29 10.92
CA GLN A 94 19.77 -7.21 12.06
C GLN A 94 20.25 -6.44 13.31
N GLY A 95 19.40 -6.37 14.34
CA GLY A 95 19.69 -5.65 15.59
C GLY A 95 19.26 -4.17 15.64
N LYS A 96 18.53 -3.65 14.64
CA LYS A 96 17.95 -2.30 14.64
C LYS A 96 16.45 -2.30 14.95
N GLN A 97 15.90 -1.14 15.32
CA GLN A 97 14.47 -0.98 15.60
C GLN A 97 13.62 -0.98 14.31
N PRO A 98 12.32 -1.37 14.40
CA PRO A 98 11.36 -1.28 13.29
C PRO A 98 11.25 0.13 12.75
N LEU A 99 11.34 0.34 11.42
CA LEU A 99 11.33 1.68 10.80
C LEU A 99 10.03 2.46 11.04
N LEU A 100 8.93 1.73 11.20
CA LEU A 100 7.63 2.26 11.57
C LEU A 100 7.22 1.71 12.92
N SER A 101 6.50 2.52 13.69
CA SER A 101 5.84 2.09 14.92
C SER A 101 4.36 2.45 14.89
N GLY A 102 3.58 1.74 15.71
CA GLY A 102 2.13 1.92 15.82
C GLY A 102 1.33 1.04 14.87
N ASP A 103 0.23 1.58 14.33
CA ASP A 103 -0.77 0.86 13.54
C ASP A 103 -0.35 0.71 12.07
N VAL A 104 0.65 -0.12 11.82
CA VAL A 104 1.20 -0.37 10.46
C VAL A 104 0.30 -1.23 9.58
N PHE A 105 -0.71 -1.91 10.15
CA PHE A 105 -1.68 -2.71 9.40
C PHE A 105 -3.05 -2.06 9.37
N VAL A 106 -3.65 -2.03 8.19
CA VAL A 106 -4.95 -1.41 7.94
C VAL A 106 -5.92 -2.45 7.39
N GLY A 107 -7.03 -2.68 8.08
CA GLY A 107 -8.13 -3.48 7.55
C GLY A 107 -8.99 -2.64 6.63
N LEU A 108 -9.28 -3.15 5.42
CA LEU A 108 -10.26 -2.55 4.54
C LEU A 108 -11.68 -2.99 4.95
N ASP A 109 -12.61 -2.04 4.96
CA ASP A 109 -14.05 -2.28 4.97
C ASP A 109 -14.65 -1.60 3.74
N ARG A 110 -15.32 -2.38 2.89
CA ARG A 110 -15.84 -1.93 1.59
C ARG A 110 -14.77 -1.19 0.77
N GLY A 111 -13.54 -1.70 0.80
CA GLY A 111 -12.40 -1.18 0.04
C GLY A 111 -11.74 0.05 0.66
N ILE A 112 -12.18 0.53 1.83
CA ILE A 112 -11.61 1.70 2.50
C ILE A 112 -11.07 1.31 3.87
N GLY A 113 -9.85 1.74 4.17
CA GLY A 113 -9.20 1.51 5.46
C GLY A 113 -8.72 2.82 6.07
N ARG A 114 -9.09 3.07 7.33
CA ARG A 114 -8.57 4.21 8.08
C ARG A 114 -7.18 3.87 8.63
N VAL A 115 -6.22 4.75 8.38
CA VAL A 115 -4.88 4.61 8.94
C VAL A 115 -4.91 5.10 10.39
N GLY A 116 -4.39 4.26 11.29
CA GLY A 116 -4.26 4.57 12.71
C GLY A 116 -3.02 5.43 12.99
N ASP A 117 -2.52 5.32 14.22
CA ASP A 117 -1.32 6.09 14.60
C ASP A 117 -0.08 5.35 14.10
N VAL A 118 0.52 5.84 13.00
CA VAL A 118 1.79 5.33 12.47
C VAL A 118 2.86 6.42 12.53
N SER A 119 4.08 6.07 12.91
CA SER A 119 5.21 7.01 12.99
C SER A 119 6.51 6.37 12.56
N PHE A 120 7.43 7.18 12.03
CA PHE A 120 8.79 6.74 11.73
C PHE A 120 9.65 6.70 12.99
N THR A 121 10.50 5.70 13.14
CA THR A 121 11.34 5.53 14.34
C THR A 121 12.82 5.86 14.12
N GLU A 122 13.35 5.75 12.89
CA GLU A 122 14.79 5.86 12.64
C GLU A 122 15.21 7.27 12.16
N LEU A 123 16.23 7.81 12.82
CA LEU A 123 16.88 9.10 12.53
C LEU A 123 18.02 8.89 11.51
N ASP A 124 17.70 8.62 10.24
CA ASP A 124 18.65 8.91 9.13
C ASP A 124 18.08 8.83 7.70
N MET A 125 16.78 8.60 7.51
CA MET A 125 16.18 8.55 6.17
C MET A 125 15.11 9.63 6.02
N GLN A 126 15.15 10.37 4.91
CA GLN A 126 14.00 11.18 4.51
C GLN A 126 12.86 10.22 4.11
N PRO A 127 11.73 10.22 4.83
CA PRO A 127 10.69 9.22 4.61
C PRO A 127 9.87 9.51 3.35
N LYS A 128 9.72 8.50 2.47
CA LYS A 128 8.65 8.39 1.48
C LYS A 128 7.70 7.27 1.93
N VAL A 129 6.40 7.56 2.04
CA VAL A 129 5.36 6.58 2.46
C VAL A 129 4.55 6.15 1.24
N GLN A 130 4.38 4.85 1.05
CA GLN A 130 3.53 4.28 0.00
C GLN A 130 2.71 3.09 0.53
N VAL A 131 1.67 2.71 -0.18
CA VAL A 131 0.72 1.65 0.20
C VAL A 131 0.78 0.53 -0.83
N ASN A 132 0.86 -0.73 -0.40
CA ASN A 132 0.83 -1.92 -1.24
C ASN A 132 -0.55 -2.56 -1.26
#